data_AF-A0A2D5EL63-F1
#
_entry.id   AF-A0A2D5EL63-F1
#
_cell.length_a   1.000
_cell.length_b   1.000
_cell.length_c   1.000
_cell.angle_alpha   90.00
_cell.angle_beta   90.00
_cell.angle_gamma   90.00
#
_symmetry.space_group_name_H-M   'P 1'
#
loop_
_entity.id
_entity.type
_entity.pdbx_description
1 polymer ?
#
loop_
_entity_poly.entity_id
_entity_poly.type
_entity_poly.pdbx_seq_one_letter_code
_entity_poly.pdbx_strand_id
1 'polypeptide(L)'
;MSFAPHPRRLKPRLSARLLGAGVVSCALTACGASAPPSEADIWYAESLRPGVELAVSPGEERALERMSSLPVDEPVELAGETFVAGPIYTAASARRCRRVQTPSRPRLACEDGQAGGWVFVPDVFTDRAPAHTSTPSETATPTPSPGPTAGDGGAS
;
A
#
# COMPACT_ATOMS: atom_id res chain seq x y z
N MET A 1 -24.27 -25.28 29.45
CA MET A 1 -23.83 -23.87 29.57
C MET A 1 -24.89 -23.03 28.87
N SER A 2 -25.65 -22.26 29.64
CA SER A 2 -26.88 -21.58 29.20
C SER A 2 -26.61 -20.34 28.36
N PHE A 3 -27.47 -20.14 27.36
CA PHE A 3 -27.56 -18.98 26.49
C PHE A 3 -28.02 -17.73 27.25
N ALA A 4 -27.42 -16.58 26.92
CA ALA A 4 -28.00 -15.26 27.19
C ALA A 4 -28.18 -14.50 25.85
N PRO A 5 -29.42 -14.27 25.38
CA PRO A 5 -29.69 -13.42 24.23
C PRO A 5 -29.70 -11.93 24.64
N HIS A 6 -28.91 -11.10 23.95
CA HIS A 6 -28.96 -9.65 24.14
C HIS A 6 -30.11 -9.01 23.35
N PRO A 7 -30.85 -8.06 23.96
CA PRO A 7 -32.02 -7.43 23.35
C PRO A 7 -31.65 -6.36 22.31
N ARG A 8 -32.34 -6.42 21.16
CA ARG A 8 -32.41 -5.33 20.16
C ARG A 8 -33.33 -4.22 20.66
N ARG A 9 -32.87 -2.96 20.75
CA ARG A 9 -33.71 -1.74 20.81
C ARG A 9 -32.84 -0.54 20.39
N LEU A 10 -33.28 0.51 19.68
CA LEU A 10 -34.48 0.88 18.93
C LEU A 10 -34.04 2.13 18.12
N LYS A 11 -34.44 2.24 16.85
CA LYS A 11 -34.23 3.43 16.01
C LYS A 11 -35.10 4.60 16.52
N PRO A 12 -34.57 5.81 16.72
CA PRO A 12 -35.39 7.01 16.66
C PRO A 12 -35.59 7.40 15.18
N ARG A 13 -36.82 7.23 14.70
CA ARG A 13 -37.34 8.01 13.58
C ARG A 13 -37.65 9.40 14.11
N LEU A 14 -36.99 10.43 13.60
CA LEU A 14 -37.49 11.80 13.69
C LEU A 14 -37.60 12.36 12.27
N SER A 15 -38.82 12.30 11.77
CA SER A 15 -39.30 13.14 10.68
C SER A 15 -39.63 14.50 11.25
N ALA A 16 -38.96 15.55 10.77
CA ALA A 16 -39.43 16.91 10.91
C ALA A 16 -39.36 17.58 9.54
N ARG A 17 -40.50 17.56 8.83
CA ARG A 17 -40.76 18.48 7.72
C ARG A 17 -40.99 19.85 8.34
N LEU A 18 -40.16 20.82 7.98
CA LEU A 18 -40.47 22.23 8.15
C LEU A 18 -40.45 22.86 6.76
N LEU A 19 -41.65 23.02 6.21
CA LEU A 19 -41.93 24.00 5.17
C LEU A 19 -41.79 25.38 5.80
N GLY A 20 -40.78 26.13 5.38
CA GLY A 20 -40.61 27.53 5.72
C GLY A 20 -40.17 28.28 4.48
N ALA A 21 -41.13 28.91 3.80
CA ALA A 21 -40.87 29.91 2.78
C ALA A 21 -40.28 31.15 3.45
N GLY A 22 -39.13 31.64 2.98
CA GLY A 22 -38.58 32.88 3.50
C GLY A 22 -37.18 33.22 2.98
N VAL A 23 -37.13 34.34 2.25
CA VAL A 23 -35.99 35.24 2.08
C VAL A 23 -34.93 34.82 1.05
N VAL A 24 -35.12 35.38 -0.15
CA VAL A 24 -34.07 35.69 -1.12
C VAL A 24 -32.98 36.49 -0.40
N SER A 25 -31.88 35.83 -0.05
CA SER A 25 -30.64 36.46 0.41
C SER A 25 -29.58 36.25 -0.66
N CYS A 26 -29.05 37.36 -1.18
CA CYS A 26 -27.85 37.39 -2.01
C CYS A 26 -26.71 36.67 -1.29
N ALA A 27 -26.42 35.43 -1.69
CA ALA A 27 -25.22 34.72 -1.28
C ALA A 27 -24.06 35.27 -2.13
N LEU A 28 -23.33 36.21 -1.54
CA LEU A 28 -21.98 36.53 -1.95
C LEU A 28 -21.18 35.22 -2.00
N THR A 29 -20.53 35.01 -3.14
CA THR A 29 -19.54 33.98 -3.42
C THR A 29 -18.52 33.88 -2.28
N ALA A 30 -18.76 32.92 -1.37
CA ALA A 30 -17.78 32.50 -0.38
C ALA A 30 -16.62 31.82 -1.11
N CYS A 31 -15.61 32.63 -1.44
CA CYS A 31 -14.30 32.14 -1.83
C CYS A 31 -13.76 31.27 -0.68
N GLY A 32 -13.35 30.05 -1.01
CA GLY A 32 -12.97 29.01 -0.05
C GLY A 32 -11.88 29.47 0.92
N ALA A 33 -12.28 29.79 2.15
CA ALA A 33 -11.39 29.84 3.29
C ALA A 33 -11.13 28.39 3.75
N SER A 34 -10.33 27.66 2.98
CA SER A 34 -9.62 26.52 3.55
C SER A 34 -8.56 27.14 4.46
N ALA A 35 -8.75 27.05 5.78
CA ALA A 35 -7.70 27.40 6.72
C ALA A 35 -6.42 26.64 6.30
N PRO A 36 -5.24 27.28 6.30
CA PRO A 36 -4.01 26.56 6.05
C PRO A 36 -3.92 25.43 7.09
N PRO A 37 -3.58 24.20 6.67
CA PRO A 37 -3.46 23.08 7.60
C PRO A 37 -2.51 23.49 8.73
N SER A 38 -2.88 23.14 9.96
CA SER A 38 -2.02 23.46 11.10
C SER A 38 -0.68 22.76 10.92
N GLU A 39 0.39 23.30 11.49
CA GLU A 39 1.72 22.68 11.37
C GLU A 39 1.70 21.22 11.89
N ALA A 40 0.87 20.94 12.90
CA ALA A 40 0.59 19.57 13.34
C ALA A 40 -0.01 18.72 12.22
N ASP A 41 -1.01 19.19 11.47
CA ASP A 41 -1.61 18.44 10.35
C ASP A 41 -0.62 18.17 9.22
N ILE A 42 0.38 19.04 9.03
CA ILE A 42 1.44 18.85 8.02
C ILE A 42 2.38 17.72 8.45
N TRP A 43 2.77 17.66 9.72
CA TRP A 43 3.64 16.61 10.25
C TRP A 43 2.93 15.28 10.49
N TYR A 44 1.61 15.31 10.71
CA TYR A 44 0.76 14.13 10.90
C TYR A 44 0.00 13.72 9.64
N ALA A 45 0.32 14.29 8.47
CA ALA A 45 -0.25 13.81 7.22
C ALA A 45 0.01 12.30 7.09
N GLU A 46 -1.06 11.51 6.91
CA GLU A 46 -0.99 10.04 6.84
C GLU A 46 0.02 9.56 5.78
N SER A 47 0.23 10.37 4.73
CA SER A 47 1.22 10.17 3.67
C SER A 47 2.69 10.24 4.13
N LEU A 48 2.99 10.79 5.30
CA LEU A 48 4.34 10.88 5.87
C LEU A 48 4.62 9.82 6.93
N ARG A 49 3.65 8.95 7.23
CA ARG A 49 3.86 7.90 8.22
C ARG A 49 4.78 6.82 7.64
N PRO A 50 5.93 6.55 8.29
CA PRO A 50 6.83 5.52 7.80
C PRO A 50 6.12 4.17 7.73
N GLY A 51 6.14 3.54 6.56
CA GLY A 51 5.54 2.22 6.32
C GLY A 51 4.13 2.22 5.72
N VAL A 52 3.59 3.37 5.31
CA VAL A 52 2.40 3.43 4.45
C VAL A 52 2.82 3.80 3.03
N GLU A 53 2.32 3.06 2.06
CA GLU A 53 2.44 3.42 0.66
C GLU A 53 1.10 3.98 0.13
N LEU A 54 1.16 5.07 -0.62
CA LEU A 54 -0.03 5.65 -1.20
C LEU A 54 -0.55 4.81 -2.38
N ALA A 55 -1.86 4.90 -2.61
CA ALA A 55 -2.46 4.49 -3.86
C ALA A 55 -2.01 5.46 -4.96
N VAL A 56 -1.60 4.94 -6.11
CA VAL A 56 -1.09 5.71 -7.24
C VAL A 56 -2.06 5.73 -8.43
N SER A 57 -3.13 4.93 -8.36
CA SER A 57 -4.19 4.91 -9.37
C SER A 57 -5.60 4.98 -8.73
N PRO A 58 -6.61 5.46 -9.47
CA PRO A 58 -8.00 5.37 -9.03
C PRO A 58 -8.45 3.92 -8.78
N GLY A 59 -7.90 2.94 -9.51
CA GLY A 59 -8.16 1.52 -9.28
C GLY A 59 -7.69 1.06 -7.90
N GLU A 60 -6.48 1.46 -7.52
CA GLU A 60 -5.90 1.17 -6.21
C GLU A 60 -6.70 1.79 -5.05
N GLU A 61 -7.16 3.04 -5.19
CA GLU A 61 -8.05 3.67 -4.21
C GLU A 61 -9.34 2.86 -4.03
N ARG A 62 -9.98 2.47 -5.13
CA ARG A 62 -11.19 1.62 -5.11
C ARG A 62 -10.93 0.24 -4.54
N ALA A 63 -9.74 -0.32 -4.77
CA ALA A 63 -9.34 -1.59 -4.19
C ALA A 63 -9.26 -1.48 -2.66
N LEU A 64 -8.64 -0.42 -2.12
CA LEU A 64 -8.55 -0.19 -0.67
C LEU A 64 -9.93 0.01 -0.03
N GLU A 65 -10.82 0.79 -0.66
CA GLU A 65 -12.22 0.97 -0.19
C GLU A 65 -12.98 -0.36 -0.05
N ARG A 66 -12.72 -1.31 -0.95
CA ARG A 66 -13.44 -2.59 -1.05
C ARG A 66 -12.66 -3.78 -0.50
N MET A 67 -11.48 -3.56 0.07
CA MET A 67 -10.48 -4.59 0.33
C MET A 67 -10.99 -5.78 1.17
N SER A 68 -11.85 -5.50 2.16
CA SER A 68 -12.47 -6.53 3.01
C SER A 68 -13.50 -7.40 2.28
N SER A 69 -14.05 -6.89 1.18
CA SER A 69 -15.11 -7.53 0.38
C SER A 69 -14.61 -8.17 -0.91
N LEU A 70 -13.33 -7.96 -1.29
CA LEU A 70 -12.79 -8.54 -2.51
C LEU A 70 -12.74 -10.08 -2.40
N PRO A 71 -13.22 -10.80 -3.43
CA PRO A 71 -13.14 -12.25 -3.47
C PRO A 71 -11.69 -12.72 -3.40
N VAL A 72 -11.49 -13.95 -2.92
CA VAL A 72 -10.16 -14.53 -2.75
C VAL A 72 -9.78 -15.24 -4.05
N ASP A 73 -8.60 -14.91 -4.59
CA ASP A 73 -8.01 -15.52 -5.78
C ASP A 73 -8.85 -15.41 -7.07
N GLU A 74 -9.82 -14.50 -7.08
CA GLU A 74 -10.64 -14.16 -8.27
C GLU A 74 -10.29 -12.77 -8.80
N PRO A 75 -10.18 -12.61 -10.13
CA PRO A 75 -9.94 -11.31 -10.75
C PRO A 75 -11.16 -10.40 -10.64
N VAL A 76 -10.94 -9.16 -10.23
CA VAL A 76 -11.96 -8.11 -10.13
C VAL A 76 -11.50 -6.85 -10.85
N GLU A 77 -12.34 -6.35 -11.74
CA GLU A 77 -12.15 -5.06 -12.41
C GLU A 77 -12.59 -3.90 -11.51
N LEU A 78 -11.68 -2.96 -11.23
CA LEU A 78 -11.93 -1.74 -10.49
C LEU A 78 -11.33 -0.56 -11.23
N ALA A 79 -12.17 0.39 -11.63
CA ALA A 79 -11.76 1.57 -12.41
C ALA A 79 -10.96 1.24 -13.69
N GLY A 80 -11.20 0.08 -14.32
CA GLY A 80 -10.52 -0.36 -15.54
C GLY A 80 -9.18 -1.07 -15.31
N GLU A 81 -8.88 -1.42 -14.06
CA GLU A 81 -7.71 -2.18 -13.66
C GLU A 81 -8.13 -3.52 -13.03
N THR A 82 -7.42 -4.59 -13.38
CA THR A 82 -7.67 -5.92 -12.80
C THR A 82 -6.88 -6.10 -11.49
N PHE A 83 -7.58 -6.53 -10.45
CA PHE A 83 -6.99 -6.88 -9.15
C PHE A 83 -7.29 -8.32 -8.78
N VAL A 84 -6.33 -9.00 -8.16
CA VAL A 84 -6.54 -10.33 -7.55
C VAL A 84 -6.10 -10.27 -6.10
N ALA A 85 -7.02 -10.52 -5.18
CA ALA A 85 -6.75 -10.40 -3.75
C ALA A 85 -6.60 -11.78 -3.10
N GLY A 86 -5.48 -12.03 -2.43
CA GLY A 86 -5.24 -13.29 -1.69
C GLY A 86 -6.02 -13.34 -0.37
N PRO A 87 -5.91 -14.43 0.42
CA PRO A 87 -6.63 -14.56 1.68
C PRO A 87 -6.21 -13.52 2.73
N ILE A 88 -7.14 -13.15 3.61
CA ILE A 88 -6.85 -12.29 4.76
C ILE A 88 -6.16 -13.13 5.84
N TYR A 89 -5.05 -12.62 6.36
CA TYR A 89 -4.31 -13.19 7.49
C TYR A 89 -4.11 -12.14 8.59
N THR A 90 -3.87 -12.59 9.83
CA THR A 90 -3.52 -11.70 10.94
C THR A 90 -2.00 -11.64 11.08
N ALA A 91 -1.43 -10.44 10.96
CA ALA A 91 0.00 -10.22 11.13
C ALA A 91 0.40 -10.21 12.62
N ALA A 92 1.71 -10.25 12.90
CA ALA A 92 2.25 -10.18 14.27
C ALA A 92 1.86 -8.87 15.00
N SER A 93 1.56 -7.81 14.27
CA SER A 93 1.03 -6.55 14.79
C SER A 93 -0.47 -6.61 15.16
N ALA A 94 -1.09 -7.79 15.08
CA ALA A 94 -2.53 -8.02 15.19
C ALA A 94 -3.40 -7.34 14.11
N ARG A 95 -2.78 -6.65 13.14
CA ARG A 95 -3.48 -6.07 11.98
C ARG A 95 -3.88 -7.19 11.02
N ARG A 96 -5.05 -7.05 10.40
CA ARG A 96 -5.47 -7.93 9.30
C ARG A 96 -4.82 -7.43 8.03
N CYS A 97 -4.17 -8.32 7.30
CA CYS A 97 -3.47 -8.02 6.07
C CYS A 97 -3.86 -9.03 4.98
N ARG A 98 -3.70 -8.64 3.72
CA ARG A 98 -3.82 -9.54 2.56
C ARG A 98 -2.93 -9.07 1.42
N ARG A 99 -2.39 -10.01 0.65
CA ARG A 99 -1.68 -9.72 -0.60
C ARG A 99 -2.68 -9.34 -1.68
N VAL A 100 -2.30 -8.40 -2.53
CA VAL A 100 -3.11 -7.96 -3.68
C VAL A 100 -2.19 -7.85 -4.88
N GLN A 101 -2.54 -8.54 -5.95
CA GLN A 101 -1.94 -8.32 -7.25
C GLN A 101 -2.61 -7.12 -7.89
N THR A 102 -1.84 -6.06 -8.10
CA THR A 102 -2.24 -4.90 -8.91
C THR A 102 -1.64 -5.04 -10.31
N PRO A 103 -2.09 -4.23 -11.28
CA PRO A 103 -1.51 -4.25 -12.63
C PRO A 103 -0.02 -3.89 -12.67
N SER A 104 0.44 -3.07 -11.72
CA SER A 104 1.82 -2.58 -11.69
C SER A 104 2.74 -3.53 -10.94
N ARG A 105 2.33 -4.04 -9.78
CA ARG A 105 3.12 -4.94 -8.94
C ARG A 105 2.29 -5.64 -7.87
N PRO A 106 2.79 -6.75 -7.30
CA PRO A 106 2.28 -7.26 -6.03
C PRO A 106 2.39 -6.22 -4.93
N ARG A 107 1.33 -6.06 -4.13
CA ARG A 107 1.32 -5.19 -2.95
C ARG A 107 0.77 -5.91 -1.73
N LEU A 108 1.11 -5.40 -0.56
CA LEU A 108 0.53 -5.84 0.71
C LEU A 108 -0.42 -4.77 1.24
N ALA A 109 -1.67 -5.14 1.51
CA ALA A 109 -2.66 -4.25 2.11
C ALA A 109 -2.94 -4.70 3.55
N CYS A 110 -2.98 -3.76 4.49
CA CYS A 110 -3.31 -4.02 5.89
C CYS A 110 -4.36 -3.05 6.40
N GLU A 111 -5.24 -3.50 7.29
CA GLU A 111 -6.16 -2.63 8.03
C GLU A 111 -5.35 -1.59 8.80
N ASP A 112 -5.69 -0.32 8.64
CA ASP A 112 -5.18 0.75 9.48
C ASP A 112 -5.92 0.70 10.84
N GLY A 113 -5.15 0.48 11.90
CA GLY A 113 -5.68 0.37 13.26
C GLY A 113 -6.24 1.68 13.81
N GLN A 114 -5.96 2.83 13.16
CA GLN A 114 -6.41 4.14 13.60
C GLN A 114 -7.64 4.65 12.83
N ALA A 115 -7.59 4.64 11.50
CA ALA A 115 -8.71 5.12 10.67
C ALA A 115 -9.76 4.04 10.36
N GLY A 116 -9.48 2.75 10.63
CA GLY A 116 -10.40 1.65 10.32
C GLY A 116 -10.54 1.35 8.82
N GLY A 117 -9.67 1.93 7.99
CA GLY A 117 -9.57 1.68 6.56
C GLY A 117 -8.53 0.62 6.21
N TRP A 118 -8.27 0.40 4.93
CA TRP A 118 -7.13 -0.39 4.46
C TRP A 118 -6.09 0.54 3.85
N VAL A 119 -4.81 0.23 4.06
CA VAL A 119 -3.68 0.96 3.49
C VAL A 119 -2.70 -0.02 2.86
N PHE A 120 -2.00 0.41 1.81
CA PHE A 120 -0.84 -0.35 1.33
C PHE A 120 0.34 -0.16 2.27
N VAL A 121 1.11 -1.21 2.48
CA VAL A 121 2.34 -1.20 3.26
C VAL A 121 3.47 -1.86 2.45
N PRO A 122 4.74 -1.49 2.69
CA PRO A 122 5.87 -2.16 2.06
C PRO A 122 5.86 -3.66 2.35
N ASP A 123 6.04 -4.47 1.30
CA ASP A 123 6.17 -5.92 1.45
C ASP A 123 7.65 -6.29 1.61
N VAL A 124 8.08 -6.30 2.88
CA VAL A 124 9.44 -6.66 3.28
C VAL A 124 9.84 -8.09 2.90
N PHE A 125 8.90 -8.93 2.47
CA PHE A 125 9.18 -10.30 2.03
C PHE A 125 9.41 -10.40 0.51
N THR A 126 8.88 -9.47 -0.28
CA THR A 126 9.11 -9.41 -1.73
C THR A 126 10.18 -8.41 -2.13
N ASP A 127 10.55 -7.47 -1.25
CA ASP A 127 11.68 -6.54 -1.45
C ASP A 127 13.06 -7.19 -1.28
N ARG A 128 13.14 -8.52 -1.14
CA ARG A 128 14.36 -9.21 -1.56
C ARG A 128 14.48 -9.00 -3.06
N ALA A 129 15.25 -7.98 -3.42
CA ALA A 129 15.82 -7.78 -4.75
C ALA A 129 16.07 -9.16 -5.38
N PRO A 130 15.74 -9.38 -6.67
CA PRO A 130 16.04 -10.64 -7.34
C PRO A 130 17.45 -10.97 -6.94
N ALA A 131 17.62 -12.10 -6.22
CA ALA A 131 18.87 -12.47 -5.58
C ALA A 131 19.94 -12.03 -6.54
N HIS A 132 20.75 -11.01 -6.18
CA HIS A 132 21.86 -10.62 -7.02
C HIS A 132 22.51 -11.94 -7.30
N THR A 133 22.39 -12.42 -8.54
CA THR A 133 23.07 -13.63 -8.95
C THR A 133 24.47 -13.24 -8.60
N SER A 134 24.95 -13.80 -7.49
CA SER A 134 26.34 -13.77 -7.16
C SER A 134 26.84 -14.63 -8.28
N THR A 135 27.14 -13.98 -9.42
CA THR A 135 27.87 -14.58 -10.50
C THR A 135 28.98 -15.27 -9.74
N PRO A 136 28.99 -16.61 -9.68
CA PRO A 136 30.06 -17.30 -8.97
C PRO A 136 31.31 -16.69 -9.59
N SER A 137 32.13 -16.04 -8.76
CA SER A 137 33.39 -15.44 -9.21
C SER A 137 34.08 -16.54 -9.98
N GLU A 138 34.03 -16.42 -11.31
CA GLU A 138 34.68 -17.33 -12.21
C GLU A 138 36.12 -17.26 -11.78
N THR A 139 36.60 -18.38 -11.26
CA THR A 139 37.96 -18.53 -10.77
C THR A 139 38.86 -18.16 -11.93
N ALA A 140 39.38 -16.93 -11.89
CA ALA A 140 40.29 -16.44 -12.88
C ALA A 140 41.47 -17.43 -12.92
N THR A 141 41.56 -18.17 -14.03
CA THR A 141 42.69 -19.05 -14.28
C THR A 141 43.93 -18.17 -14.33
N PRO A 142 44.95 -18.37 -13.48
CA PRO A 142 46.16 -17.55 -13.54
C PRO A 142 46.85 -17.78 -14.88
N THR A 143 46.93 -16.71 -15.68
CA THR A 143 47.74 -16.66 -16.90
C THR A 143 49.19 -17.01 -16.55
N PRO A 144 49.81 -18.02 -17.18
CA PRO A 144 51.21 -18.32 -16.94
C PRO A 144 52.09 -17.15 -17.42
N SER A 145 52.96 -16.70 -16.52
CA SER A 145 53.95 -15.64 -16.78
C SER A 145 54.99 -16.14 -17.80
N PRO A 146 55.32 -15.39 -18.86
CA PRO A 146 56.37 -15.76 -19.79
C PRO A 146 57.74 -15.70 -19.08
N GLY A 147 58.44 -16.84 -19.05
CA GLY A 147 59.76 -16.97 -18.44
C GLY A 147 60.83 -16.10 -19.13
N PRO A 148 61.94 -15.77 -18.44
CA PRO A 148 62.97 -14.92 -18.98
C PRO A 148 63.71 -15.61 -20.13
N THR A 149 63.72 -14.96 -21.30
CA THR A 149 64.54 -15.31 -22.46
C THR A 149 66.02 -15.21 -22.08
N ALA A 150 66.70 -16.35 -22.02
CA ALA A 150 68.16 -16.40 -21.90
C ALA A 150 68.78 -15.84 -23.20
N GLY A 151 69.44 -14.69 -23.08
CA GLY A 151 70.24 -14.11 -24.16
C GLY A 151 71.55 -14.88 -24.29
N ASP A 152 71.68 -15.60 -25.41
CA ASP A 152 72.94 -16.08 -25.97
C ASP A 152 73.81 -14.88 -26.37
N GLY A 153 74.79 -14.55 -25.53
CA GLY A 153 75.86 -13.61 -25.84
C GLY A 153 77.16 -14.38 -26.06
N GLY A 154 77.38 -14.83 -27.29
CA GLY A 154 78.63 -15.46 -27.71
C GLY A 154 79.71 -14.46 -28.13
N ALA A 155 80.95 -14.95 -28.06
CA ALA A 155 82.15 -14.54 -28.81
C ALA A 155 82.76 -13.17 -28.41
N SER A 156 84.07 -12.96 -28.27
CA SER A 156 85.30 -13.72 -28.57
C SER A 156 86.42 -13.27 -27.64
#